data_AF-R1FD54-F1
#
_entry.id   AF-R1FD54-F1
#
_cell.length_a   1.000
_cell.length_b   1.000
_cell.length_c   1.000
_cell.angle_alpha   90.00
_cell.angle_beta   90.00
_cell.angle_gamma   90.00
#
_symmetry.space_group_name_H-M   'P 1'
#
loop_
_entity.id
_entity.type
_entity.pdbx_description
1 polymer ?
#
loop_
_entity_poly.entity_id
_entity_poly.type
_entity_poly.pdbx_seq_one_letter_code
_entity_poly.pdbx_strand_id
1 'polypeptide(L)'
;MAHSGPFRCQCGQIHADQYDGPTNDLLPYIDTAGVSALNESEAGACRRIFRPFDQRLQRDAWLQSEDDDPQLLITIPFTSPVKIQSLTVIGGADGSAPRELRAYINQEALDFDDADRMMAVQTWQLQEGDAEGRIEYPTQFSRFQNVSRLHL
;
A
#
# COMPACT_ATOMS: atom_id res chain seq x y z
N MET A 1 17.22 -3.74 28.98
CA MET A 1 17.38 -4.77 27.94
C MET A 1 16.58 -4.28 26.75
N ALA A 2 17.27 -3.79 25.72
CA ALA A 2 16.64 -3.14 24.57
C ALA A 2 16.28 -4.20 23.53
N HIS A 3 14.99 -4.33 23.21
CA HIS A 3 14.55 -5.09 22.05
C HIS A 3 14.30 -4.09 20.92
N SER A 4 15.27 -4.01 20.02
CA SER A 4 15.26 -3.20 18.81
C SER A 4 14.69 -4.02 17.66
N GLY A 5 13.54 -3.59 17.13
CA GLY A 5 12.95 -4.06 15.88
C GLY A 5 11.52 -4.60 16.04
N PRO A 6 10.63 -4.37 15.05
CA PRO A 6 9.28 -4.91 15.07
C PRO A 6 9.36 -6.43 15.04
N PHE A 7 8.80 -7.08 16.06
CA PHE A 7 8.72 -8.53 16.15
C PHE A 7 7.84 -9.04 15.00
N ARG A 8 8.47 -9.52 13.93
CA ARG A 8 7.79 -10.30 12.90
C ARG A 8 7.42 -11.65 13.54
N CYS A 9 6.14 -11.88 13.76
CA CYS A 9 5.62 -13.16 14.25
C CYS A 9 5.99 -14.27 13.25
N GLN A 10 6.02 -15.53 13.70
CA GLN A 10 6.37 -16.69 12.87
C GLN A 10 5.37 -16.92 11.71
N CYS A 11 4.19 -16.30 11.77
CA CYS A 11 3.22 -16.24 10.68
C CYS A 11 3.51 -15.16 9.60
N GLY A 12 4.55 -14.35 9.80
CA GLY A 12 4.93 -13.26 8.89
C GLY A 12 4.07 -11.99 8.99
N GLN A 13 3.09 -11.95 9.89
CA GLN A 13 2.17 -10.82 10.07
C GLN A 13 2.56 -9.97 11.27
N ILE A 14 2.12 -8.70 11.24
CA ILE A 14 2.20 -7.78 12.39
C ILE A 14 0.83 -7.81 13.06
N HIS A 15 0.78 -8.18 14.34
CA HIS A 15 -0.46 -8.20 15.10
C HIS A 15 -0.71 -6.83 15.76
N ALA A 16 -1.96 -6.38 15.80
CA ALA A 16 -2.34 -5.06 16.33
C ALA A 16 -1.93 -4.85 17.81
N ASP A 17 -1.96 -5.91 18.63
CA ASP A 17 -1.55 -5.87 20.03
C ASP A 17 -0.03 -5.72 20.24
N GLN A 18 0.76 -5.90 19.18
CA GLN A 18 2.23 -5.87 19.20
C GLN A 18 2.81 -4.71 18.37
N TYR A 19 1.94 -3.89 17.76
CA TYR A 19 2.36 -2.76 16.94
C TYR A 19 2.59 -1.51 17.79
N ASP A 20 3.84 -1.04 17.84
CA ASP A 20 4.27 0.15 18.59
C ASP A 20 4.26 1.43 17.74
N GLY A 21 3.67 1.40 16.54
CA GLY A 21 3.57 2.58 15.67
C GLY A 21 2.34 3.45 15.96
N PRO A 22 2.09 4.48 15.13
CA PRO A 22 0.96 5.39 15.31
C PRO A 22 -0.37 4.64 15.38
N THR A 23 -1.26 5.03 16.30
CA THR A 23 -2.55 4.35 16.52
C THR A 23 -3.50 4.40 15.33
N ASN A 24 -3.23 5.28 14.36
CA ASN A 24 -4.00 5.45 13.12
C ASN A 24 -3.42 4.66 11.93
N ASP A 25 -2.32 3.93 12.11
CA ASP A 25 -1.73 3.10 11.06
C ASP A 25 -2.55 1.84 10.82
N LEU A 26 -2.71 1.48 9.55
CA LEU A 26 -3.43 0.29 9.12
C LEU A 26 -2.52 -0.93 8.93
N LEU A 27 -1.20 -0.78 9.02
CA LEU A 27 -0.23 -1.86 8.85
C LEU A 27 -0.57 -3.16 9.60
N PRO A 28 -1.03 -3.15 10.86
CA PRO A 28 -1.36 -4.39 11.59
C PRO A 28 -2.61 -5.11 11.08
N TYR A 29 -3.39 -4.45 10.24
CA TYR A 29 -4.61 -5.01 9.64
C TYR A 29 -4.39 -5.46 8.20
N ILE A 30 -3.22 -5.21 7.61
CA ILE A 30 -2.89 -5.67 6.26
C ILE A 30 -2.48 -7.14 6.31
N ASP A 31 -3.13 -7.97 5.51
CA ASP A 31 -2.67 -9.33 5.27
C ASP A 31 -1.50 -9.30 4.25
N THR A 32 -0.29 -9.08 4.76
CA THR A 32 0.94 -8.95 3.96
C THR A 32 1.29 -10.21 3.17
N ALA A 33 0.83 -11.38 3.61
CA ALA A 33 1.02 -12.64 2.89
C ALA A 33 0.08 -12.74 1.68
N GLY A 34 -1.14 -12.22 1.83
CA GLY A 34 -2.15 -12.12 0.78
C GLY A 34 -1.95 -10.97 -0.21
N VAL A 35 -1.04 -10.02 0.06
CA VAL A 35 -0.70 -8.94 -0.88
C VAL A 35 -0.12 -9.54 -2.17
N SER A 36 -0.58 -9.01 -3.30
CA SER A 36 -0.11 -9.37 -4.65
C SER A 36 -0.08 -8.14 -5.56
N ALA A 37 0.73 -8.20 -6.60
CA ALA A 37 0.75 -7.17 -7.65
C ALA A 37 0.75 -7.79 -9.05
N LEU A 38 0.18 -7.08 -10.02
CA LEU A 38 0.36 -7.32 -11.45
C LEU A 38 1.43 -6.36 -11.98
N ASN A 39 2.21 -6.82 -12.95
CA ASN A 39 3.35 -6.12 -13.55
C ASN A 39 4.46 -5.73 -12.57
N GLU A 40 4.64 -6.46 -11.46
CA GLU A 40 5.82 -6.28 -10.61
C GLU A 40 7.06 -6.97 -11.22
N SER A 41 8.17 -6.25 -11.35
CA SER A 41 9.40 -6.79 -11.96
C SER A 41 10.05 -7.93 -11.16
N GLU A 42 9.88 -7.90 -9.84
CA GLU A 42 10.30 -8.96 -8.95
C GLU A 42 9.09 -9.52 -8.21
N ALA A 43 8.77 -10.78 -8.45
CA ALA A 43 7.63 -11.45 -7.84
C ALA A 43 7.69 -11.40 -6.30
N GLY A 44 6.63 -10.89 -5.69
CA GLY A 44 6.48 -10.72 -4.25
C GLY A 44 7.16 -9.46 -3.68
N ALA A 45 7.73 -8.59 -4.51
CA ALA A 45 8.31 -7.32 -4.07
C ALA A 45 7.25 -6.42 -3.40
N CYS A 46 6.02 -6.45 -3.91
CA CYS A 46 4.89 -5.70 -3.34
C CYS A 46 4.63 -6.01 -1.85
N ARG A 47 5.01 -7.18 -1.35
CA ARG A 47 4.82 -7.55 0.06
C ARG A 47 5.80 -6.85 1.00
N ARG A 48 6.91 -6.34 0.47
CA ARG A 48 8.03 -5.78 1.24
C ARG A 48 7.98 -4.25 1.36
N ILE A 49 7.03 -3.59 0.70
CA ILE A 49 6.89 -2.13 0.74
C ILE A 49 6.10 -1.62 1.94
N PHE A 50 5.37 -2.49 2.64
CA PHE A 50 4.59 -2.13 3.83
C PHE A 50 5.49 -2.16 5.08
N ARG A 51 5.63 -0.99 5.73
CA ARG A 51 6.58 -0.79 6.85
C ARG A 51 5.98 0.09 7.94
N PRO A 52 6.44 -0.06 9.20
CA PRO A 52 6.10 0.89 10.26
C PRO A 52 6.53 2.31 9.90
N PHE A 53 5.78 3.30 10.40
CA PHE A 53 6.01 4.71 10.11
C PHE A 53 7.46 5.17 10.34
N ASP A 54 8.12 4.70 11.39
CA ASP A 54 9.51 5.06 11.71
C ASP A 54 10.53 4.49 10.73
N GLN A 55 10.16 3.44 10.01
CA GLN A 55 11.00 2.76 9.01
C GLN A 55 10.64 3.12 7.57
N ARG A 56 9.65 3.99 7.36
CA ARG A 56 9.13 4.34 6.03
C ARG A 56 10.18 4.90 5.06
N LEU A 57 11.29 5.44 5.58
CA LEU A 57 12.38 6.02 4.78
C LEU A 57 13.50 5.02 4.46
N GLN A 58 13.41 3.78 4.94
CA GLN A 58 14.38 2.75 4.61
C GLN A 58 14.20 2.29 3.17
N ARG A 59 15.29 2.27 2.40
CA ARG A 59 15.32 1.97 0.95
C ARG A 59 15.87 0.59 0.62
N ASP A 60 15.76 -0.35 1.56
CA ASP A 60 16.22 -1.74 1.46
C ASP A 60 15.25 -2.66 0.71
N ALA A 61 14.00 -2.23 0.51
CA ALA A 61 13.05 -2.91 -0.38
C ALA A 61 12.12 -1.89 -1.03
N TRP A 62 11.83 -2.12 -2.30
CA TRP A 62 10.98 -1.29 -3.15
C TRP A 62 10.14 -2.19 -4.06
N LEU A 63 9.13 -1.60 -4.67
CA LEU A 63 8.35 -2.20 -5.76
C LEU A 63 8.67 -1.44 -7.03
N GLN A 64 8.90 -2.17 -8.12
CA GLN A 64 9.16 -1.63 -9.44
C GLN A 64 8.25 -2.33 -10.45
N SER A 65 7.80 -1.58 -11.46
CA SER A 65 7.07 -2.13 -12.59
C SER A 65 8.00 -2.85 -13.55
N GLU A 66 7.45 -3.63 -14.48
CA GLU A 66 8.20 -4.12 -15.63
C GLU A 66 8.80 -2.97 -16.45
N ASP A 67 9.92 -3.21 -17.14
CA ASP A 67 10.65 -2.16 -17.86
C ASP A 67 9.87 -1.60 -19.07
N ASP A 68 9.03 -2.43 -19.68
CA ASP A 68 8.24 -2.08 -20.88
C ASP A 68 6.85 -1.50 -20.55
N ASP A 69 6.39 -1.61 -19.30
CA ASP A 69 5.08 -1.14 -18.86
C ASP A 69 5.15 -0.51 -17.45
N PRO A 70 4.94 0.81 -17.32
CA PRO A 70 4.99 1.51 -16.04
C PRO A 70 3.74 1.29 -15.17
N GLN A 71 2.70 0.61 -15.67
CA GLN A 71 1.49 0.34 -14.91
C GLN A 71 1.70 -0.78 -13.89
N LEU A 72 1.28 -0.53 -12.65
CA LEU A 72 1.23 -1.50 -11.56
C LEU A 72 -0.21 -1.58 -11.05
N LEU A 73 -0.62 -2.78 -10.65
CA LEU A 73 -1.88 -2.98 -9.92
C LEU A 73 -1.58 -3.75 -8.64
N ILE A 74 -1.78 -3.12 -7.49
CA ILE A 74 -1.49 -3.71 -6.18
C ILE A 74 -2.79 -4.07 -5.50
N THR A 75 -2.93 -5.34 -5.09
CA THR A 75 -4.07 -5.82 -4.31
C THR A 75 -3.67 -6.02 -2.85
N ILE A 76 -4.39 -5.32 -1.97
CA ILE A 76 -4.11 -5.23 -0.53
C ILE A 76 -5.33 -5.78 0.23
N PRO A 77 -5.32 -7.05 0.65
CA PRO A 77 -6.34 -7.59 1.54
C PRO A 77 -6.13 -7.10 2.98
N PHE A 78 -7.23 -6.86 3.68
CA PHE A 78 -7.23 -6.59 5.12
C PHE A 78 -7.76 -7.81 5.88
N THR A 79 -7.19 -8.09 7.05
CA THR A 79 -7.60 -9.18 7.94
C THR A 79 -8.98 -8.94 8.58
N SER A 80 -9.40 -7.68 8.65
CA SER A 80 -10.74 -7.26 9.06
C SER A 80 -11.11 -5.97 8.31
N PRO A 81 -12.40 -5.67 8.09
CA PRO A 81 -12.78 -4.44 7.42
C PRO A 81 -12.29 -3.18 8.14
N VAL A 82 -11.61 -2.31 7.43
CA VAL A 82 -11.01 -1.07 7.96
C VAL A 82 -11.69 0.19 7.43
N LYS A 83 -11.39 1.31 8.10
CA LYS A 83 -11.70 2.65 7.63
C LYS A 83 -10.42 3.31 7.17
N ILE A 84 -10.35 3.70 5.90
CA ILE A 84 -9.18 4.38 5.34
C ILE A 84 -9.45 5.88 5.38
N GLN A 85 -8.60 6.65 6.06
CA GLN A 85 -8.72 8.11 6.14
C GLN A 85 -7.85 8.78 5.08
N SER A 86 -6.58 8.40 5.02
CA SER A 86 -5.60 8.89 4.06
C SER A 86 -4.66 7.76 3.64
N LEU A 87 -3.94 8.01 2.55
CA LEU A 87 -2.87 7.16 2.04
C LEU A 87 -1.58 7.99 1.97
N THR A 88 -0.43 7.36 2.20
CA THR A 88 0.88 7.96 1.95
C THR A 88 1.61 7.07 0.97
N VAL A 89 2.12 7.66 -0.10
CA VAL A 89 2.87 6.96 -1.15
C VAL A 89 4.25 7.60 -1.24
N ILE A 90 5.30 6.79 -1.02
CA ILE A 90 6.68 7.21 -1.19
C ILE A 90 7.17 6.57 -2.49
N GLY A 91 7.28 7.40 -3.54
CA GLY A 91 7.74 6.97 -4.85
C GLY A 91 9.27 6.92 -4.96
N GLY A 92 9.75 6.35 -6.07
CA GLY A 92 11.16 6.36 -6.43
C GLY A 92 11.66 7.76 -6.83
N ALA A 93 12.98 7.91 -6.93
CA ALA A 93 13.61 9.15 -7.38
C ALA A 93 13.60 9.26 -8.92
N ASP A 94 13.99 10.42 -9.44
CA ASP A 94 14.35 10.61 -10.85
C ASP A 94 13.23 10.25 -11.85
N GLY A 95 11.97 10.54 -11.50
CA GLY A 95 10.81 10.36 -12.38
C GLY A 95 10.22 8.95 -12.37
N SER A 96 10.71 8.05 -11.51
CA SER A 96 10.16 6.69 -11.33
C SER A 96 8.96 6.65 -10.36
N ALA A 97 8.57 7.78 -9.76
CA ALA A 97 7.41 7.85 -8.89
C ALA A 97 6.10 7.75 -9.71
N PRO A 98 5.07 7.05 -9.20
CA PRO A 98 3.76 7.06 -9.83
C PRO A 98 3.17 8.49 -9.83
N ARG A 99 2.52 8.87 -10.93
CA ARG A 99 1.88 10.19 -11.09
C ARG A 99 0.40 10.19 -10.76
N GLU A 100 -0.26 9.06 -10.98
CA GLU A 100 -1.68 8.87 -10.73
C GLU A 100 -1.87 7.60 -9.91
N LEU A 101 -2.82 7.67 -8.97
CA LEU A 101 -3.26 6.52 -8.18
C LEU A 101 -4.77 6.39 -8.32
N ARG A 102 -5.27 5.18 -8.61
CA ARG A 102 -6.70 4.88 -8.74
C ARG A 102 -7.08 3.83 -7.70
N ALA A 103 -8.00 4.16 -6.79
CA ALA A 103 -8.47 3.21 -5.79
C ALA A 103 -9.76 2.50 -6.24
N TYR A 104 -9.76 1.18 -6.05
CA TYR A 104 -10.94 0.33 -6.12
C TYR A 104 -11.05 -0.44 -4.81
N ILE A 105 -12.27 -0.68 -4.34
CA ILE A 105 -12.48 -1.37 -3.07
C ILE A 105 -13.38 -2.58 -3.25
N ASN A 106 -13.10 -3.61 -2.45
CA ASN A 106 -13.94 -4.79 -2.25
C ASN A 106 -14.27 -5.54 -3.55
N GLN A 107 -13.37 -5.55 -4.54
CA GLN A 107 -13.48 -6.44 -5.69
C GLN A 107 -12.83 -7.79 -5.37
N GLU A 108 -13.39 -8.88 -5.90
CA GLU A 108 -12.83 -10.22 -5.64
C GLU A 108 -11.51 -10.43 -6.40
N ALA A 109 -11.45 -9.91 -7.61
CA ALA A 109 -10.27 -9.80 -8.43
C ALA A 109 -10.38 -8.49 -9.23
N LEU A 110 -9.24 -7.92 -9.61
CA LEU A 110 -9.16 -6.77 -10.49
C LEU A 110 -7.92 -6.93 -11.35
N ASP A 111 -8.11 -6.83 -12.67
CA ASP A 111 -7.03 -6.71 -13.64
C ASP A 111 -7.08 -5.34 -14.34
N PHE A 112 -6.19 -5.12 -15.31
CA PHE A 112 -6.13 -3.85 -16.04
C PHE A 112 -7.35 -3.59 -16.93
N ASP A 113 -7.93 -4.63 -17.53
CA ASP A 113 -9.14 -4.51 -18.37
C ASP A 113 -10.35 -4.08 -17.53
N ASP A 114 -10.50 -4.67 -16.34
CA ASP A 114 -11.52 -4.30 -15.37
C ASP A 114 -11.28 -2.87 -14.85
N ALA A 115 -10.03 -2.55 -14.48
CA ALA A 115 -9.67 -1.22 -13.99
C ALA A 115 -10.00 -0.12 -14.99
N ASP A 116 -9.83 -0.35 -16.29
CA ASP A 116 -10.15 0.62 -17.34
C ASP A 116 -11.64 0.78 -17.61
N ARG A 117 -12.43 -0.28 -17.42
CA ARG A 117 -13.89 -0.23 -17.60
C ARG A 117 -14.61 0.31 -16.37
N MET A 118 -14.08 0.07 -15.19
CA MET A 118 -14.68 0.45 -13.92
C MET A 118 -14.33 1.88 -13.53
N MET A 119 -15.32 2.57 -12.96
CA MET A 119 -15.06 3.86 -12.32
C MET A 119 -14.33 3.63 -11.00
N ALA A 120 -13.12 4.18 -10.87
CA ALA A 120 -12.40 4.20 -9.61
C ALA A 120 -13.24 4.90 -8.53
N VAL A 121 -13.17 4.39 -7.30
CA VAL A 121 -13.85 5.00 -6.15
C VAL A 121 -13.30 6.41 -5.91
N GLN A 122 -11.99 6.55 -6.10
CA GLN A 122 -11.28 7.82 -6.06
C GLN A 122 -9.97 7.73 -6.85
N THR A 123 -9.58 8.85 -7.44
CA THR A 123 -8.29 9.03 -8.12
C THR A 123 -7.54 10.18 -7.46
N TRP A 124 -6.22 10.03 -7.30
CA TRP A 124 -5.33 11.08 -6.82
C TRP A 124 -4.24 11.35 -7.85
N GLN A 125 -3.91 12.63 -8.01
CA GLN A 125 -2.70 13.06 -8.69
C GLN A 125 -1.60 13.16 -7.63
N LEU A 126 -0.56 12.34 -7.78
CA LEU A 126 0.54 12.26 -6.84
C LEU A 126 1.57 13.34 -7.16
N GLN A 127 2.10 13.97 -6.12
CA GLN A 127 3.15 14.95 -6.23
C GLN A 127 4.50 14.26 -6.36
N GLU A 128 5.28 14.65 -7.37
CA GLU A 128 6.67 14.24 -7.50
C GLU A 128 7.51 14.88 -6.37
N GLY A 129 8.56 14.19 -5.93
CA GLY A 129 9.54 14.74 -4.97
C GLY A 129 9.18 14.59 -3.48
N ASP A 130 8.09 13.90 -3.12
CA ASP A 130 7.80 13.54 -1.72
C ASP A 130 8.61 12.31 -1.25
N ALA A 131 9.93 12.42 -1.31
CA ALA A 131 10.84 11.34 -0.90
C ALA A 131 10.81 11.03 0.60
N GLU A 132 10.13 11.86 1.40
CA GLU A 132 10.01 11.73 2.85
C GLU A 132 8.61 11.27 3.32
N GLY A 133 7.66 11.09 2.38
CA GLY A 133 6.29 10.68 2.68
C GLY A 133 5.57 11.67 3.60
N ARG A 134 5.76 12.97 3.35
CA ARG A 134 5.14 14.06 4.13
C ARG A 134 3.73 14.38 3.65
N ILE A 135 3.40 13.98 2.43
CA ILE A 135 2.09 14.24 1.83
C ILE A 135 1.16 13.08 2.16
N GLU A 136 0.08 13.41 2.84
CA GLU A 136 -1.05 12.51 3.00
C GLU A 136 -2.10 12.81 1.93
N TYR A 137 -2.52 11.78 1.22
CA TYR A 137 -3.58 11.83 0.22
C TYR A 137 -4.90 11.45 0.89
N PRO A 138 -5.77 12.42 1.23
CA PRO A 138 -7.01 12.13 1.92
C PRO A 138 -7.98 11.36 1.02
N THR A 139 -8.67 10.39 1.61
CA THR A 139 -9.77 9.70 0.96
C THR A 139 -11.09 10.46 1.15
N GLN A 140 -12.06 10.20 0.28
CA GLN A 140 -13.46 10.50 0.53
C GLN A 140 -13.95 9.54 1.61
N PHE A 141 -13.67 9.85 2.87
CA PHE A 141 -13.86 8.95 4.02
C PHE A 141 -15.22 8.22 4.03
N SER A 142 -16.30 8.88 3.59
CA SER A 142 -17.63 8.28 3.48
C SER A 142 -17.70 7.05 2.55
N ARG A 143 -16.85 6.97 1.53
CA ARG A 143 -16.72 5.84 0.60
C ARG A 143 -15.79 4.74 1.12
N PHE A 144 -14.90 5.07 2.06
CA PHE A 144 -13.85 4.18 2.58
C PHE A 144 -14.13 3.72 4.03
N GLN A 145 -15.40 3.57 4.42
CA GLN A 145 -15.80 3.16 5.78
C GLN A 145 -15.72 1.65 6.06
N ASN A 146 -15.72 0.81 5.02
CA ASN A 146 -15.83 -0.64 5.16
C ASN A 146 -15.03 -1.34 4.06
N VAL A 147 -13.70 -1.21 4.15
CA VAL A 147 -12.76 -1.72 3.14
C VAL A 147 -12.17 -3.03 3.65
N SER A 148 -12.52 -4.13 3.00
CA SER A 148 -11.94 -5.46 3.24
C SER A 148 -10.79 -5.75 2.26
N ARG A 149 -10.81 -5.11 1.09
CA ARG A 149 -9.74 -5.18 0.10
C ARG A 149 -9.63 -3.87 -0.63
N LEU A 150 -8.40 -3.41 -0.82
CA LEU A 150 -8.06 -2.23 -1.60
C LEU A 150 -7.23 -2.65 -2.81
N HIS A 151 -7.58 -2.13 -3.98
CA HIS A 151 -6.76 -2.21 -5.18
C HIS A 151 -6.29 -0.81 -5.54
N LEU A 152 -5.01 -0.68 -5.85
CA LEU A 152 -4.33 0.57 -6.18
C LEU A 152 -3.57 0.45 -7.50
#